data_AF-A0A0E0PQ03-F1
#
_entry.id   AF-A0A0E0PQ03-F1
#
_cell.length_a   1.000
_cell.length_b   1.000
_cell.length_c   1.000
_cell.angle_alpha   90.00
_cell.angle_beta   90.00
_cell.angle_gamma   90.00
#
_symmetry.space_group_name_H-M   'P 1'
#
loop_
_entity.id
_entity.type
_entity.pdbx_description
1 polymer ?
#
loop_
_entity_poly.entity_id
_entity_poly.type
_entity_poly.pdbx_seq_one_letter_code
_entity_poly.pdbx_strand_id
1 'polypeptide(L)'
;MDAGDQSPKEVYSVWALPPEPVRARLRGVMAGLRAAHGGPAFEPHATVVGAIRLRRSAAVEALRAAAAGVRPYTARVVGVARGDFFYQCIYLLLEPTPEVVEASDHCCGHFGYERSTPYMPHVSLLYGDLTDEEKEVARKKVEEIDKEICGLQFEISELALYRTDTEDKSLESWELVEICHLERK
;
A
#
# COMPACT_ATOMS: atom_id res chain seq x y z
N MET A 1 -23.05 -6.31 -18.14
CA MET A 1 -23.16 -7.50 -17.27
C MET A 1 -22.45 -8.62 -17.99
N ASP A 2 -21.14 -8.78 -17.76
CA ASP A 2 -20.42 -9.90 -18.36
C ASP A 2 -20.79 -11.17 -17.60
N ALA A 3 -21.57 -12.03 -18.25
CA ALA A 3 -21.98 -13.33 -17.76
C ALA A 3 -20.90 -14.42 -17.98
N GLY A 4 -19.67 -14.03 -18.37
CA GLY A 4 -18.64 -14.95 -18.86
C GLY A 4 -17.56 -15.39 -17.87
N ASP A 5 -17.23 -14.61 -16.83
CA ASP A 5 -16.11 -14.97 -15.95
C ASP A 5 -16.52 -15.98 -14.86
N GLN A 6 -16.12 -17.24 -15.04
CA GLN A 6 -16.28 -18.33 -14.08
C GLN A 6 -15.04 -18.55 -13.20
N SER A 7 -14.06 -17.63 -13.23
CA SER A 7 -12.88 -17.73 -12.38
C SER A 7 -13.28 -17.79 -10.89
N PRO A 8 -12.48 -18.47 -10.06
CA PRO A 8 -12.67 -18.40 -8.62
C PRO A 8 -12.58 -16.93 -8.16
N LYS A 9 -13.27 -16.63 -7.05
CA LYS A 9 -13.07 -15.37 -6.36
C LYS A 9 -11.81 -15.44 -5.51
N GLU A 10 -10.89 -14.53 -5.76
CA GLU A 10 -9.64 -14.36 -5.03
C GLU A 10 -9.68 -13.06 -4.22
N VAL A 11 -8.69 -12.88 -3.33
CA VAL A 11 -8.55 -11.66 -2.54
C VAL A 11 -7.65 -10.68 -3.29
N TYR A 12 -8.13 -9.47 -3.45
CA TYR A 12 -7.43 -8.38 -4.13
C TYR A 12 -7.26 -7.19 -3.19
N SER A 13 -6.26 -6.36 -3.46
CA SER A 13 -6.12 -5.02 -2.89
C SER A 13 -5.63 -4.04 -3.95
N VAL A 14 -5.88 -2.75 -3.71
CA VAL A 14 -5.45 -1.66 -4.61
C VAL A 14 -4.40 -0.82 -3.91
N TRP A 15 -3.28 -0.63 -4.58
CA TRP A 15 -2.09 0.01 -4.05
C TRP A 15 -1.76 1.27 -4.85
N ALA A 16 -1.57 2.38 -4.16
CA ALA A 16 -0.92 3.56 -4.70
C ALA A 16 0.60 3.36 -4.66
N LEU A 17 1.26 3.50 -5.80
CA LEU A 17 2.69 3.27 -5.91
C LEU A 17 3.47 4.58 -5.85
N PRO A 18 4.45 4.73 -4.94
CA PRO A 18 5.39 5.84 -4.97
C PRO A 18 6.16 5.84 -6.31
N PRO A 19 6.45 7.01 -6.90
CA PRO A 19 7.14 7.09 -8.19
C PRO A 19 8.62 6.70 -8.03
N GLU A 20 9.31 6.38 -9.12
CA GLU A 20 10.78 6.43 -9.09
C GLU A 20 11.24 7.90 -9.09
N PRO A 21 12.30 8.29 -8.35
CA PRO A 21 13.24 7.47 -7.58
C PRO A 21 12.83 7.19 -6.12
N VAL A 22 11.66 7.65 -5.68
CA VAL A 22 11.17 7.50 -4.29
C VAL A 22 10.99 6.02 -3.94
N ARG A 23 10.46 5.22 -4.86
CA ARG A 23 10.31 3.78 -4.69
C ARG A 23 11.64 3.08 -4.44
N ALA A 24 12.68 3.38 -5.24
CA ALA A 24 14.03 2.86 -4.99
C ALA A 24 14.59 3.29 -3.62
N ARG A 25 14.40 4.56 -3.21
CA ARG A 25 14.78 5.04 -1.88
C ARG A 25 14.11 4.24 -0.76
N LEU A 26 12.79 4.02 -0.87
CA LEU A 26 12.03 3.21 0.09
C LEU A 26 12.49 1.76 0.11
N ARG A 27 12.75 1.13 -1.05
CA ARG A 27 13.33 -0.23 -1.11
C ARG A 27 14.65 -0.32 -0.36
N GLY A 28 15.49 0.71 -0.41
CA GLY A 28 16.74 0.79 0.37
C GLY A 28 16.50 0.75 1.88
N VAL A 29 15.55 1.55 2.39
CA VAL A 29 15.14 1.55 3.80
C VAL A 29 14.59 0.17 4.20
N MET A 30 13.68 -0.38 3.40
CA MET A 30 13.06 -1.68 3.66
C MET A 30 14.09 -2.81 3.67
N ALA A 31 15.07 -2.80 2.76
CA ALA A 31 16.16 -3.78 2.75
C ALA A 31 17.03 -3.67 4.01
N GLY A 32 17.36 -2.45 4.45
CA GLY A 32 18.10 -2.22 5.69
C GLY A 32 17.38 -2.73 6.94
N LEU A 33 16.06 -2.51 7.03
CA LEU A 33 15.24 -3.05 8.13
C LEU A 33 15.21 -4.57 8.10
N ARG A 34 14.94 -5.18 6.93
CA ARG A 34 14.90 -6.64 6.82
C ARG A 34 16.23 -7.31 7.13
N ALA A 35 17.35 -6.68 6.77
CA ALA A 35 18.67 -7.19 7.12
C ALA A 35 18.91 -7.21 8.65
N ALA A 36 18.30 -6.28 9.39
CA ALA A 36 18.44 -6.18 10.84
C ALA A 36 17.40 -7.01 11.62
N HIS A 37 16.19 -7.17 11.08
CA HIS A 37 15.03 -7.70 11.83
C HIS A 37 14.33 -8.89 11.15
N GLY A 38 14.75 -9.30 9.94
CA GLY A 38 14.09 -10.33 9.15
C GLY A 38 12.81 -9.82 8.47
N GLY A 39 11.89 -10.73 8.14
CA GLY A 39 10.61 -10.42 7.49
C GLY A 39 10.62 -10.54 5.96
N PRO A 40 9.44 -10.70 5.34
CA PRO A 40 9.31 -10.90 3.90
C PRO A 40 9.61 -9.62 3.10
N ALA A 41 10.07 -9.79 1.87
CA ALA A 41 10.24 -8.67 0.93
C ALA A 41 8.91 -8.35 0.24
N PHE A 42 8.64 -7.06 0.05
CA PHE A 42 7.49 -6.56 -0.70
C PHE A 42 7.81 -5.21 -1.32
N GLU A 43 6.96 -4.79 -2.27
CA GLU A 43 7.12 -3.51 -2.96
C GLU A 43 6.59 -2.35 -2.09
N PRO A 44 7.25 -1.17 -2.07
CA PRO A 44 6.72 -0.01 -1.36
C PRO A 44 5.38 0.43 -1.95
N HIS A 45 4.34 0.51 -1.12
CA HIS A 45 2.99 0.93 -1.53
C HIS A 45 2.22 1.57 -0.38
N ALA A 46 1.23 2.39 -0.73
CA ALA A 46 0.15 2.78 0.18
C ALA A 46 -1.14 2.08 -0.23
N THR A 47 -1.75 1.33 0.68
CA THR A 47 -3.02 0.64 0.39
C THR A 47 -4.16 1.64 0.31
N VAL A 48 -4.88 1.63 -0.82
CA VAL A 48 -6.02 2.50 -1.13
C VAL A 48 -7.32 1.73 -0.90
N VAL A 49 -7.38 0.47 -1.35
CA VAL A 49 -8.47 -0.47 -1.09
C VAL A 49 -7.88 -1.69 -0.41
N GLY A 50 -8.42 -2.05 0.76
CA GLY A 50 -7.98 -3.22 1.52
C GLY A 50 -8.42 -4.54 0.88
N ALA A 51 -8.12 -5.64 1.55
CA ALA A 51 -8.43 -6.99 1.08
C ALA A 51 -9.93 -7.17 0.76
N ILE A 52 -10.24 -7.43 -0.50
CA ILE A 52 -11.61 -7.63 -1.00
C ILE A 52 -11.71 -8.84 -1.92
N ARG A 53 -12.79 -9.63 -1.77
CA ARG A 53 -12.99 -10.88 -2.51
C ARG A 53 -13.79 -10.68 -3.78
N LEU A 54 -13.12 -10.72 -4.93
CA LEU A 54 -13.71 -10.46 -6.25
C LEU A 54 -13.27 -11.52 -7.27
N ARG A 55 -13.95 -11.56 -8.43
CA ARG A 55 -13.42 -12.23 -9.62
C ARG A 55 -12.38 -11.32 -10.29
N ARG A 56 -11.42 -11.90 -11.00
CA ARG A 56 -10.31 -11.15 -11.61
C ARG A 56 -10.81 -10.07 -12.58
N SER A 57 -11.74 -10.42 -13.48
CA SER A 57 -12.34 -9.47 -14.43
C SER A 57 -12.99 -8.28 -13.72
N ALA A 58 -13.84 -8.55 -12.73
CA ALA A 58 -14.52 -7.51 -11.96
C ALA A 58 -13.54 -6.59 -11.21
N ALA A 59 -12.46 -7.15 -10.66
CA ALA A 59 -11.42 -6.37 -9.97
C ALA A 59 -10.65 -5.45 -10.95
N VAL A 60 -10.31 -5.95 -12.14
CA VAL A 60 -9.66 -5.16 -13.20
C VAL A 60 -10.57 -4.06 -13.73
N GLU A 61 -11.85 -4.36 -13.97
CA GLU A 61 -12.85 -3.36 -14.38
C GLU A 61 -13.04 -2.27 -13.32
N ALA A 62 -13.13 -2.66 -12.04
CA ALA A 62 -13.23 -1.73 -10.93
C ALA A 62 -11.99 -0.83 -10.81
N LEU A 63 -10.78 -1.39 -10.96
CA LEU A 63 -9.53 -0.61 -10.96
C LEU A 63 -9.54 0.43 -12.08
N ARG A 64 -9.85 0.02 -13.31
CA ARG A 64 -9.85 0.92 -14.48
C ARG A 64 -10.87 2.05 -14.32
N ALA A 65 -12.07 1.71 -13.85
CA ALA A 65 -13.12 2.69 -13.60
C ALA A 65 -12.71 3.70 -12.51
N ALA A 66 -12.13 3.20 -11.40
CA ALA A 66 -11.64 4.06 -10.32
C ALA A 66 -10.49 4.96 -10.78
N ALA A 67 -9.49 4.40 -11.47
CA ALA A 67 -8.33 5.16 -11.94
C ALA A 67 -8.71 6.30 -12.89
N ALA A 68 -9.75 6.12 -13.72
CA ALA A 68 -10.27 7.17 -14.61
C ALA A 68 -10.89 8.38 -13.86
N GLY A 69 -11.26 8.19 -12.58
CA GLY A 69 -11.84 9.21 -11.70
C GLY A 69 -10.84 9.85 -10.74
N VAL A 70 -9.63 9.32 -10.61
CA VAL A 70 -8.59 9.82 -9.70
C VAL A 70 -7.54 10.61 -10.47
N ARG A 71 -7.26 11.83 -10.04
CA ARG A 71 -6.12 12.62 -10.55
C ARG A 71 -4.86 12.25 -9.78
N PRO A 72 -3.65 12.44 -10.35
CA PRO A 72 -2.42 12.37 -9.56
C PRO A 72 -2.50 13.30 -8.35
N TYR A 73 -2.00 12.84 -7.21
CA TYR A 73 -2.07 13.56 -5.93
C TYR A 73 -0.76 13.44 -5.16
N THR A 74 -0.51 14.35 -4.23
CA THR A 74 0.73 14.38 -3.45
C THR A 74 0.53 13.69 -2.11
N ALA A 75 1.43 12.75 -1.80
CA ALA A 75 1.57 12.19 -0.47
C ALA A 75 2.77 12.83 0.25
N ARG A 76 2.61 13.12 1.55
CA ARG A 76 3.70 13.58 2.42
C ARG A 76 3.87 12.63 3.59
N VAL A 77 5.10 12.17 3.82
CA VAL A 77 5.45 11.42 5.03
C VAL A 77 5.47 12.36 6.23
N VAL A 78 4.68 12.06 7.26
CA VAL A 78 4.59 12.86 8.50
C VAL A 78 5.34 12.25 9.67
N GLY A 79 5.70 10.96 9.59
CA GLY A 79 6.48 10.30 10.63
C GLY A 79 6.65 8.82 10.40
N VAL A 80 7.52 8.22 11.21
CA VAL A 80 7.68 6.76 11.32
C VAL A 80 6.86 6.28 12.52
N ALA A 81 6.02 5.28 12.31
CA ALA A 81 5.19 4.70 13.35
C ALA A 81 5.30 3.17 13.38
N ARG A 82 4.73 2.59 14.43
CA ARG A 82 4.66 1.15 14.66
C ARG A 82 3.24 0.75 15.06
N GLY A 83 2.89 -0.50 14.83
CA GLY A 83 1.59 -1.05 15.19
C GLY A 83 1.73 -2.44 15.81
N ASP A 84 0.58 -3.06 16.06
CA ASP A 84 0.48 -4.23 16.94
C ASP A 84 0.26 -5.55 16.22
N PHE A 85 0.23 -5.55 14.88
CA PHE A 85 0.07 -6.77 14.08
C PHE A 85 1.01 -6.82 12.89
N PHE A 86 1.17 -8.02 12.32
CA PHE A 86 2.15 -8.38 11.30
C PHE A 86 2.26 -7.37 10.14
N TYR A 87 1.13 -6.98 9.52
CA TYR A 87 1.11 -6.07 8.36
C TYR A 87 1.22 -4.58 8.72
N GLN A 88 1.33 -4.25 10.01
CA GLN A 88 1.58 -2.88 10.49
C GLN A 88 2.68 -2.90 11.55
N CYS A 89 3.79 -3.58 11.27
CA CYS A 89 4.92 -3.64 12.19
C CYS A 89 5.66 -2.29 12.23
N ILE A 90 6.29 -1.88 11.12
CA ILE A 90 6.91 -0.55 10.96
C ILE A 90 6.43 0.07 9.65
N TYR A 91 5.98 1.32 9.72
CA TYR A 91 5.42 2.02 8.56
C TYR A 91 5.65 3.53 8.64
N LEU A 92 5.62 4.17 7.47
CA LEU A 92 5.57 5.62 7.34
C LEU A 92 4.12 6.07 7.37
N LEU A 93 3.76 6.99 8.25
CA LEU A 93 2.47 7.67 8.21
C LEU A 93 2.50 8.71 7.09
N LEU A 94 1.45 8.73 6.28
CA LEU A 94 1.22 9.78 5.30
C LEU A 94 0.23 10.81 5.88
N GLU A 95 0.37 12.06 5.46
CA GLU A 95 -0.62 13.09 5.80
C GLU A 95 -1.97 12.74 5.15
N PRO A 96 -3.08 12.69 5.92
CA PRO A 96 -4.41 12.44 5.39
C PRO A 96 -5.00 13.73 4.80
N THR A 97 -4.36 14.27 3.75
CA THR A 97 -4.91 15.40 3.00
C THR A 97 -6.23 14.98 2.32
N PRO A 98 -7.12 15.94 1.99
CA PRO A 98 -8.36 15.63 1.29
C PRO A 98 -8.14 14.78 0.03
N GLU A 99 -7.14 15.11 -0.79
CA GLU A 99 -6.81 14.35 -2.00
C GLU A 99 -6.40 12.89 -1.73
N VAL A 100 -5.64 12.62 -0.65
CA VAL A 100 -5.24 11.26 -0.26
C VAL A 100 -6.44 10.45 0.23
N VAL A 101 -7.31 11.07 1.03
CA VAL A 101 -8.49 10.40 1.60
C VAL A 101 -9.55 10.18 0.52
N GLU A 102 -9.83 11.19 -0.30
CA GLU A 102 -10.81 11.13 -1.39
C GLU A 102 -10.42 10.11 -2.47
N ALA A 103 -9.14 10.00 -2.82
CA ALA A 103 -8.67 8.96 -3.74
C ALA A 103 -9.01 7.55 -3.21
N SER A 104 -8.82 7.36 -1.90
CA SER A 104 -9.15 6.14 -1.18
C SER A 104 -10.65 5.87 -1.14
N ASP A 105 -11.46 6.87 -0.79
CA ASP A 105 -12.91 6.74 -0.72
C ASP A 105 -13.53 6.47 -2.10
N HIS A 106 -13.03 7.16 -3.13
CA HIS A 106 -13.44 6.95 -4.51
C HIS A 106 -13.17 5.51 -4.97
N CYS A 107 -11.95 5.00 -4.76
CA CYS A 107 -11.61 3.62 -5.10
C CYS A 107 -12.48 2.63 -4.32
N CYS A 108 -12.69 2.84 -3.01
CA CYS A 108 -13.56 1.97 -2.21
C CYS A 108 -15.00 1.92 -2.72
N GLY A 109 -15.54 3.05 -3.18
CA GLY A 109 -16.86 3.09 -3.81
C GLY A 109 -16.96 2.20 -5.06
N HIS A 110 -15.94 2.22 -5.92
CA HIS A 110 -15.87 1.37 -7.12
C HIS A 110 -15.73 -0.12 -6.79
N PHE A 111 -15.01 -0.45 -5.72
CA PHE A 111 -14.82 -1.83 -5.29
C PHE A 111 -15.95 -2.36 -4.39
N GLY A 112 -16.84 -1.48 -3.90
CA GLY A 112 -17.82 -1.84 -2.86
C GLY A 112 -17.14 -2.23 -1.54
N TYR A 113 -15.98 -1.62 -1.24
CA TYR A 113 -15.21 -1.90 -0.04
C TYR A 113 -15.66 -0.99 1.11
N GLU A 114 -16.06 -1.60 2.22
CA GLU A 114 -16.44 -0.90 3.44
C GLU A 114 -15.32 -0.99 4.48
N ARG A 115 -14.79 0.15 4.90
CA ARG A 115 -13.80 0.21 5.98
C ARG A 115 -14.49 0.04 7.33
N SER A 116 -13.87 -0.73 8.22
CA SER A 116 -14.28 -0.83 9.63
C SER A 116 -13.72 0.31 10.50
N THR A 117 -12.69 1.01 10.04
CA THR A 117 -12.02 2.11 10.74
C THR A 117 -11.73 3.28 9.79
N PRO A 118 -11.52 4.50 10.31
CA PRO A 118 -11.08 5.62 9.48
C PRO A 118 -9.82 5.28 8.67
N TYR A 119 -9.73 5.81 7.46
CA TYR A 119 -8.57 5.57 6.61
C TYR A 119 -7.31 6.19 7.22
N MET A 120 -6.30 5.35 7.48
CA MET A 120 -4.98 5.75 7.93
C MET A 120 -3.99 5.51 6.77
N PRO A 121 -3.68 6.51 5.94
CA PRO A 121 -2.76 6.33 4.82
C PRO A 121 -1.33 6.10 5.35
N HIS A 122 -0.69 5.03 4.91
CA HIS A 122 0.66 4.66 5.32
C HIS A 122 1.39 3.87 4.25
N VAL A 123 2.72 3.89 4.29
CA VAL A 123 3.60 3.01 3.51
C VAL A 123 4.33 2.08 4.47
N SER A 124 4.01 0.80 4.40
CA SER A 124 4.68 -0.21 5.23
C SER A 124 6.15 -0.36 4.84
N LEU A 125 7.02 -0.47 5.85
CA LEU A 125 8.46 -0.64 5.67
C LEU A 125 8.95 -2.04 6.08
N LEU A 126 8.27 -2.64 7.07
CA LEU A 126 8.58 -3.98 7.57
C LEU A 126 7.27 -4.68 7.96
N TYR A 127 7.17 -5.96 7.60
CA TYR A 127 6.18 -6.89 8.16
C TYR A 127 6.88 -7.91 9.03
N GLY A 128 6.28 -8.22 10.17
CA GLY A 128 6.87 -9.13 11.15
C GLY A 128 6.17 -9.08 12.49
N ASP A 129 6.28 -10.19 13.22
CA ASP A 129 5.81 -10.32 14.60
C ASP A 129 7.01 -10.05 15.54
N LEU A 130 7.26 -8.76 15.80
CA LEU A 130 8.35 -8.26 16.66
C LEU A 130 7.82 -7.93 18.06
N THR A 131 8.69 -7.99 19.08
CA THR A 131 8.36 -7.44 20.41
C THR A 131 8.32 -5.90 20.37
N ASP A 132 7.74 -5.27 21.40
CA ASP A 132 7.69 -3.81 21.47
C ASP A 132 9.08 -3.17 21.53
N GLU A 133 10.04 -3.83 22.21
CA GLU A 133 11.44 -3.40 22.25
C GLU A 133 12.08 -3.48 20.87
N GLU A 134 11.87 -4.58 20.14
CA GLU A 134 12.38 -4.77 18.78
C GLU A 134 11.77 -3.76 17.81
N LYS A 135 10.47 -3.45 17.93
CA LYS A 135 9.79 -2.42 17.14
C LYS A 135 10.38 -1.04 17.40
N GLU A 136 10.70 -0.69 18.64
CA GLU A 136 11.31 0.62 18.94
C GLU A 136 12.73 0.73 18.36
N VAL A 137 13.51 -0.35 18.38
CA VAL A 137 14.81 -0.40 17.70
C VAL A 137 14.64 -0.26 16.18
N ALA A 138 13.70 -1.00 15.58
CA ALA A 138 13.43 -0.95 14.15
C ALA A 138 12.95 0.44 13.70
N ARG A 139 12.08 1.09 14.49
CA ARG A 139 11.60 2.46 14.23
C ARG A 139 12.75 3.46 14.20
N LYS A 140 13.64 3.44 15.20
CA LYS A 140 14.85 4.28 15.23
C LYS A 140 15.78 3.99 14.05
N LYS A 141 15.87 2.71 13.64
CA LYS A 141 16.71 2.30 12.51
C LYS A 141 16.30 2.97 11.19
N VAL A 142 15.01 3.22 11.00
CA VAL A 142 14.51 3.97 9.82
C VAL A 142 15.18 5.35 9.72
N GLU A 143 15.18 6.10 10.82
CA GLU A 143 15.77 7.45 10.88
C GLU A 143 17.31 7.43 10.76
N GLU A 144 17.96 6.34 11.17
CA GLU A 144 19.40 6.15 10.94
C GLU A 144 19.75 5.91 9.48
N ILE A 145 18.94 5.10 8.79
CA ILE A 145 19.14 4.79 7.36
C ILE A 145 18.81 6.01 6.51
N ASP A 146 17.74 6.72 6.85
CA ASP A 146 17.24 7.86 6.10
C ASP A 146 16.69 8.95 7.02
N LYS A 147 17.57 9.93 7.32
CA LYS A 147 17.26 11.07 8.19
C LYS A 147 16.25 12.04 7.59
N GLU A 148 16.07 12.01 6.27
CA GLU A 148 15.19 12.92 5.53
C GLU A 148 13.92 12.21 5.07
N ILE A 149 13.60 11.04 5.63
CA ILE A 149 12.38 10.30 5.29
C ILE A 149 11.13 11.04 5.78
N CYS A 150 11.21 11.68 6.95
CA CYS A 150 10.15 12.54 7.47
C CYS A 150 10.11 13.85 6.69
N GLY A 151 8.94 14.21 6.18
CA GLY A 151 8.77 15.36 5.29
C GLY A 151 8.98 15.04 3.81
N LEU A 152 9.38 13.80 3.46
CA LEU A 152 9.44 13.34 2.07
C LEU A 152 8.06 13.50 1.42
N GLN A 153 8.05 14.20 0.27
CA GLN A 153 6.87 14.41 -0.55
C GLN A 153 7.06 13.77 -1.92
N PHE A 154 5.99 13.16 -2.43
CA PHE A 154 6.00 12.54 -3.75
C PHE A 154 4.61 12.51 -4.36
N GLU A 155 4.55 12.60 -5.69
CA GLU A 155 3.31 12.47 -6.44
C GLU A 155 3.00 10.99 -6.69
N ILE A 156 1.79 10.57 -6.33
CA ILE A 156 1.23 9.28 -6.72
C ILE A 156 0.54 9.47 -8.06
N SER A 157 0.99 8.72 -9.06
CA SER A 157 0.44 8.71 -10.42
C SER A 157 0.09 7.31 -10.92
N GLU A 158 0.22 6.28 -10.07
CA GLU A 158 -0.02 4.88 -10.41
C GLU A 158 -0.86 4.21 -9.32
N LEU A 159 -1.95 3.55 -9.75
CA LEU A 159 -2.69 2.58 -8.95
C LEU A 159 -2.45 1.18 -9.50
N ALA A 160 -2.16 0.23 -8.64
CA ALA A 160 -1.95 -1.16 -8.99
C ALA A 160 -2.93 -2.07 -8.27
N LEU A 161 -3.47 -3.03 -9.02
CA LEU A 161 -4.27 -4.12 -8.48
C LEU A 161 -3.33 -5.28 -8.20
N TYR A 162 -3.37 -5.78 -6.97
CA TYR A 162 -2.66 -6.98 -6.58
C TYR A 162 -3.65 -8.06 -6.14
N ARG A 163 -3.37 -9.31 -6.52
CA ARG A 163 -3.90 -10.46 -5.78
C ARG A 163 -3.08 -10.57 -4.50
N THR A 164 -3.74 -10.52 -3.36
CA THR A 164 -3.08 -10.51 -2.03
C THR A 164 -3.77 -11.49 -1.12
N ASP A 165 -3.26 -12.72 -1.05
CA ASP A 165 -3.68 -13.66 -0.03
C ASP A 165 -3.17 -13.18 1.33
N THR A 166 -4.07 -12.75 2.20
CA THR A 166 -3.74 -12.23 3.53
C THR A 166 -3.48 -13.33 4.56
N GLU A 167 -3.64 -14.61 4.19
CA GLU A 167 -3.24 -15.73 5.05
C GLU A 167 -1.76 -16.12 4.80
N ASP A 168 -1.23 -15.77 3.62
CA ASP A 168 0.16 -15.98 3.27
C ASP A 168 1.08 -14.89 3.86
N LYS A 169 1.71 -15.21 4.99
CA LYS A 169 2.71 -14.34 5.63
C LYS A 169 4.09 -14.35 4.92
N SER A 170 4.34 -15.26 3.98
CA SER A 170 5.56 -15.22 3.15
C SER A 170 5.49 -14.16 2.06
N LEU A 171 4.26 -13.77 1.68
CA LEU A 171 3.92 -12.87 0.57
C LEU A 171 4.26 -13.43 -0.82
N GLU A 172 4.70 -14.68 -0.94
CA GLU A 172 5.09 -15.29 -2.23
C GLU A 172 3.90 -15.47 -3.18
N SER A 173 2.68 -15.56 -2.63
CA SER A 173 1.43 -15.63 -3.41
C SER A 173 0.97 -14.28 -3.99
N TRP A 174 1.56 -13.17 -3.52
CA TRP A 174 1.15 -11.83 -3.90
C TRP A 174 1.59 -11.54 -5.34
N GLU A 175 0.63 -11.16 -6.18
CA GLU A 175 0.83 -11.04 -7.62
C GLU A 175 0.30 -9.70 -8.12
N LEU A 176 1.12 -8.97 -8.87
CA LEU A 176 0.66 -7.80 -9.61
C LEU A 176 -0.26 -8.24 -10.75
N VAL A 177 -1.47 -7.68 -10.79
CA VAL A 177 -2.51 -8.06 -11.75
C VAL A 177 -2.64 -7.02 -12.87
N GLU A 178 -2.66 -5.74 -12.52
CA GLU A 178 -2.88 -4.63 -13.45
C GLU A 178 -2.31 -3.32 -12.85
N ILE A 179 -1.81 -2.43 -13.71
CA ILE A 179 -1.42 -1.06 -13.32
C ILE A 179 -2.22 -0.08 -14.16
N CYS A 180 -2.75 0.96 -13.52
CA CYS A 180 -3.38 2.10 -14.18
C CYS A 180 -2.63 3.38 -13.83
N HIS A 181 -2.33 4.18 -14.86
CA HIS A 181 -1.77 5.52 -14.69
C HIS A 181 -2.89 6.54 -14.47
N LEU A 182 -2.68 7.44 -13.54
CA LEU A 182 -3.59 8.54 -13.22
C LEU A 182 -3.32 9.71 -14.17
N GLU A 183 -4.37 10.24 -14.79
CA GLU A 183 -4.24 11.30 -15.80
C GLU A 183 -4.50 12.69 -15.22
N ARG A 184 -3.66 13.65 -15.59
CA ARG A 184 -3.91 15.08 -15.35
C ARG A 184 -4.89 15.59 -16.41
N LYS A 185 -6.20 15.50 -16.14
CA LYS A 185 -7.23 16.08 -17.01
C LYS A 185 -7.20 17.61 -17.03
#